data_AF-A0AAD3DI01-F1
#
_entry.id   AF-A0AAD3DI01-F1
#
_cell.length_a   1.000
_cell.length_b   1.000
_cell.length_c   1.000
_cell.angle_alpha   90.00
_cell.angle_beta   90.00
_cell.angle_gamma   90.00
#
_symmetry.space_group_name_H-M   'P 1'
#
loop_
_entity.id
_entity.type
_entity.pdbx_description
1 polymer ?
#
loop_
_entity_poly.entity_id
_entity_poly.type
_entity_poly.pdbx_seq_one_letter_code
_entity_poly.pdbx_strand_id
1 'polypeptide(L)'
;ASRHKQGPPFNNFTRFSDPTLRTVCSPGRRSLEPQFGDTAFQLGYLTQQNAAWAVFGFYRSAFDPVKLVKNTDDLLVIAYPSFNPREELSAVYELYDKAARQRNMPIIIFNGELDRVRGGYYPPIFFPEIAKFGRELLPLTTTAYYIHNFKGSRPATLFRCYPGPWQLLARSPQEEQ
;
A
#
# COMPACT_ATOMS: atom_id res chain seq x y z
N ALA A 1 12.47 -59.90 -23.89
CA ALA A 1 11.99 -59.38 -25.19
C ALA A 1 11.13 -58.15 -24.92
N SER A 2 11.70 -56.94 -24.87
CA SER A 2 11.98 -56.05 -26.01
C SER A 2 10.78 -55.85 -26.95
N ARG A 3 10.18 -54.66 -26.92
CA ARG A 3 10.34 -53.68 -28.01
C ARG A 3 9.96 -52.26 -27.59
N HIS A 4 10.97 -51.42 -27.61
CA HIS A 4 10.93 -49.97 -27.69
C HIS A 4 10.13 -49.46 -28.91
N LYS A 5 9.55 -48.26 -28.79
CA LYS A 5 9.70 -47.21 -29.80
C LYS A 5 9.94 -45.85 -29.10
N GLN A 6 11.13 -45.30 -29.34
CA GLN A 6 11.55 -43.93 -29.03
C GLN A 6 11.32 -43.03 -30.26
N GLY A 7 11.14 -41.73 -30.01
CA GLY A 7 11.54 -40.64 -30.90
C GLY A 7 10.67 -39.39 -30.77
N PRO A 8 11.18 -38.17 -31.05
CA PRO A 8 12.49 -37.57 -30.75
C PRO A 8 12.35 -36.40 -29.71
N PRO A 9 13.44 -35.81 -29.18
CA PRO A 9 13.36 -34.61 -28.36
C PRO A 9 13.36 -33.37 -29.27
N PHE A 10 12.24 -32.64 -29.32
CA PHE A 10 12.25 -31.31 -29.94
C PHE A 10 12.50 -30.24 -28.88
N ASN A 11 13.78 -29.90 -28.75
CA ASN A 11 14.22 -28.59 -28.31
C ASN A 11 13.52 -27.52 -29.16
N ASN A 12 12.74 -26.66 -28.52
CA ASN A 12 12.51 -25.31 -29.04
C ASN A 12 13.03 -24.31 -28.01
N PHE A 13 14.32 -24.00 -28.16
CA PHE A 13 14.88 -22.73 -27.74
C PHE A 13 14.17 -21.63 -28.53
N THR A 14 13.24 -20.91 -27.90
CA THR A 14 12.92 -19.56 -28.37
C THR A 14 13.77 -18.60 -27.57
N ARG A 15 14.98 -18.37 -28.09
CA ARG A 15 15.86 -17.29 -27.66
C ARG A 15 15.19 -15.97 -28.09
N PHE A 16 14.49 -15.30 -27.19
CA PHE A 16 14.17 -13.88 -27.36
C PHE A 16 15.40 -13.08 -26.93
N SER A 17 16.28 -12.83 -27.90
CA SER A 17 17.32 -11.81 -27.79
C SER A 17 16.68 -10.44 -28.07
N ASP A 18 16.27 -9.76 -27.01
CA ASP A 18 16.14 -8.31 -26.96
C ASP A 18 16.53 -7.87 -25.54
N PRO A 19 17.68 -7.18 -25.35
CA PRO A 19 18.14 -6.79 -24.03
C PRO A 19 17.48 -5.50 -23.50
N THR A 20 16.48 -4.92 -24.17
CA THR A 20 16.01 -3.57 -23.82
C THR A 20 14.64 -3.43 -23.18
N LEU A 21 13.82 -4.47 -23.06
CA LEU A 21 12.56 -4.37 -22.30
C LEU A 21 12.10 -5.76 -21.84
N ARG A 22 12.19 -6.04 -20.53
CA ARG A 22 11.34 -7.02 -19.80
C ARG A 22 11.74 -7.14 -18.32
N THR A 23 11.28 -6.19 -17.51
CA THR A 23 10.85 -6.55 -16.15
C THR A 23 9.33 -6.69 -16.20
N VAL A 24 8.87 -7.71 -16.93
CA VAL A 24 7.48 -8.16 -16.83
C VAL A 24 7.41 -8.88 -15.49
N CYS A 25 6.81 -8.24 -14.49
CA CYS A 25 6.40 -8.92 -13.26
C CYS A 25 5.47 -10.07 -13.65
N SER A 26 6.03 -11.28 -13.74
CA SER A 26 5.26 -12.49 -13.97
C SER A 26 4.53 -12.84 -12.66
N PRO A 27 3.20 -13.12 -12.67
CA PRO A 27 2.40 -13.36 -11.46
C PRO A 27 2.62 -14.77 -10.87
N GLY A 28 3.79 -15.37 -11.08
CA GLY A 28 4.19 -16.58 -10.39
C GLY A 28 4.56 -16.24 -8.94
N ARG A 29 3.95 -16.92 -7.96
CA ARG A 29 4.38 -16.88 -6.56
C ARG A 29 5.81 -17.44 -6.49
N ARG A 30 6.82 -16.59 -6.68
CA ARG A 30 8.14 -16.88 -6.09
C ARG A 30 7.99 -16.70 -4.59
N SER A 31 8.57 -17.62 -3.82
CA SER A 31 8.83 -17.38 -2.41
C SER A 31 9.54 -16.03 -2.32
N LEU A 32 8.90 -15.06 -1.67
CA LEU A 32 9.52 -13.75 -1.48
C LEU A 32 10.66 -13.95 -0.49
N GLU A 33 11.89 -13.74 -0.93
CA GLU A 33 13.01 -13.61 0.01
C GLU A 33 12.73 -12.42 0.92
N PRO A 34 12.76 -12.61 2.26
CA PRO A 34 12.43 -11.55 3.21
C PRO A 34 13.46 -10.42 3.08
N GLN A 35 13.04 -9.29 2.51
CA GLN A 35 13.90 -8.12 2.30
C GLN A 35 14.24 -7.37 3.60
N PHE A 36 13.50 -7.66 4.68
CA PHE A 36 13.63 -7.03 6.00
C PHE A 36 13.92 -8.06 7.10
N GLY A 37 14.56 -9.19 6.76
CA GLY A 37 14.82 -10.28 7.70
C GLY A 37 15.61 -9.87 8.95
N ASP A 38 16.49 -8.87 8.81
CA ASP A 38 17.33 -8.36 9.89
C ASP A 38 16.72 -7.13 10.61
N THR A 39 15.51 -6.69 10.21
CA THR A 39 14.87 -5.50 10.78
C THR A 39 13.99 -5.88 11.97
N ALA A 40 14.27 -5.29 13.14
CA ALA A 40 13.41 -5.41 14.30
C ALA A 40 12.33 -4.30 14.28
N PHE A 41 11.08 -4.68 14.02
CA PHE A 41 9.94 -3.76 14.11
C PHE A 41 9.34 -3.80 15.51
N GLN A 42 9.13 -2.63 16.12
CA GLN A 42 8.26 -2.51 17.28
C GLN A 42 6.81 -2.36 16.81
N LEU A 43 5.95 -3.26 17.28
CA LEU A 43 4.52 -3.22 16.97
C LEU A 43 3.76 -2.38 17.99
N GLY A 44 2.81 -1.57 17.52
CA GLY A 44 1.90 -0.79 18.37
C GLY A 44 0.62 -0.44 17.62
N TYR A 45 -0.43 -0.09 18.37
CA TYR A 45 -1.68 0.41 17.80
C TYR A 45 -1.67 1.94 17.78
N LEU A 46 -2.21 2.53 16.71
CA LEU A 46 -2.36 3.99 16.58
C LEU A 46 -3.45 4.56 17.47
N THR A 47 -4.35 3.72 17.97
CA THR A 47 -5.49 4.08 18.81
C THR A 47 -5.63 3.07 19.94
N GLN A 48 -6.16 3.51 21.08
CA GLN A 48 -6.61 2.60 22.13
C GLN A 48 -8.09 2.29 21.91
N GLN A 49 -8.45 1.02 21.76
CA GLN A 49 -9.85 0.57 21.75
C GLN A 49 -10.43 0.67 23.17
N ASN A 50 -10.82 1.86 23.60
CA ASN A 50 -11.48 2.00 24.89
C ASN A 50 -13.00 1.96 24.68
N ALA A 51 -13.59 0.77 24.86
CA ALA A 51 -15.01 0.48 24.66
C ALA A 51 -15.97 1.43 25.43
N ALA A 52 -15.51 2.03 26.53
CA ALA A 52 -16.29 2.97 27.33
C ALA A 52 -16.45 4.37 26.70
N TRP A 53 -15.54 4.80 25.81
CA TRP A 53 -15.54 6.16 25.24
C TRP A 53 -16.30 6.26 23.92
N ALA A 54 -16.43 5.15 23.19
CA ALA A 54 -17.24 5.06 21.96
C ALA A 54 -18.74 5.35 22.22
N VAL A 55 -19.21 5.17 23.46
CA VAL A 55 -20.60 5.39 23.88
C VAL A 55 -20.92 6.87 24.15
N PHE A 56 -19.92 7.72 24.44
CA PHE A 56 -20.13 9.09 24.94
C PHE A 56 -19.70 10.22 23.99
N GLY A 57 -19.25 9.92 22.77
CA GLY A 57 -19.04 10.96 21.74
C GLY A 57 -17.86 11.92 21.96
N PHE A 58 -17.04 11.72 23.00
CA PHE A 58 -15.79 12.45 23.22
C PHE A 58 -14.61 11.68 22.63
N TYR A 59 -14.35 11.91 21.34
CA TYR A 59 -13.27 11.30 20.55
C TYR A 59 -11.89 11.92 20.79
N ARG A 60 -11.60 12.45 21.98
CA ARG A 60 -10.21 12.78 22.36
C ARG A 60 -9.64 11.60 23.12
N SER A 61 -9.14 10.63 22.37
CA SER A 61 -8.28 9.60 22.94
C SER A 61 -7.12 10.31 23.65
N ALA A 62 -6.92 10.04 24.95
CA ALA A 62 -5.76 10.51 25.70
C ALA A 62 -4.44 9.86 25.23
N PHE A 63 -4.53 9.02 24.20
CA PHE A 63 -3.40 8.37 23.55
C PHE A 63 -2.66 9.35 22.64
N ASP A 64 -1.38 9.54 22.93
CA ASP A 64 -0.46 10.31 22.11
C ASP A 64 0.39 9.33 21.29
N PRO A 65 0.15 9.20 19.97
CA PRO A 65 0.86 8.25 19.12
C PRO A 65 2.37 8.57 19.05
N VAL A 66 2.77 9.83 19.30
CA VAL A 66 4.18 10.26 19.29
C VAL A 66 5.01 9.53 20.35
N LYS A 67 4.38 9.13 21.47
CA LYS A 67 5.06 8.36 22.53
C LYS A 67 5.51 6.96 22.10
N LEU A 68 4.98 6.46 20.99
CA LEU A 68 5.44 5.20 20.40
C LEU A 68 6.78 5.35 19.69
N VAL A 69 7.15 6.56 19.27
CA VAL A 69 8.36 6.83 18.49
C VAL A 69 9.54 7.03 19.43
N LYS A 70 10.53 6.15 19.31
CA LYS A 70 11.83 6.29 20.00
C LYS A 70 12.74 7.21 19.22
N ASN A 71 13.70 7.79 19.93
CA ASN A 71 14.76 8.61 19.33
C ASN A 71 15.68 7.81 18.40
N THR A 72 15.69 6.48 18.53
CA THR A 72 16.45 5.55 17.70
C THR A 72 15.73 5.12 16.43
N ASP A 73 14.42 5.36 16.31
CA ASP A 73 13.63 4.88 15.18
C ASP A 73 13.95 5.71 13.94
N ASP A 74 14.23 5.06 12.81
CA ASP A 74 14.62 5.71 11.54
C ASP A 74 13.57 5.51 10.43
N LEU A 75 12.50 4.77 10.71
CA LEU A 75 11.40 4.46 9.79
C LEU A 75 10.10 4.25 10.56
N LEU A 76 9.01 4.83 10.05
CA LEU A 76 7.65 4.50 10.50
C LEU A 76 6.94 3.64 9.44
N VAL A 77 6.44 2.49 9.87
CA VAL A 77 5.57 1.64 9.04
C VAL A 77 4.16 1.65 9.63
N ILE A 78 3.22 2.21 8.90
CA ILE A 78 1.82 2.36 9.30
C ILE A 78 0.97 1.47 8.41
N ALA A 79 0.40 0.42 8.98
CA ALA A 79 -0.42 -0.53 8.26
C ALA A 79 -1.90 -0.37 8.62
N TYR A 80 -2.75 -0.32 7.60
CA TYR A 80 -4.21 -0.36 7.71
C TYR A 80 -4.86 0.72 8.60
N PRO A 81 -4.56 2.03 8.45
CA PRO A 81 -5.34 3.07 9.10
C PRO A 81 -6.70 3.23 8.37
N SER A 82 -7.59 2.25 8.51
CA SER A 82 -8.88 2.18 7.82
C SER A 82 -10.09 1.88 8.71
N PHE A 83 -9.93 1.43 9.96
CA PHE A 83 -11.09 1.02 10.78
C PHE A 83 -11.85 2.25 11.29
N ASN A 84 -11.11 3.26 11.76
CA ASN A 84 -11.64 4.58 12.05
C ASN A 84 -10.78 5.62 11.32
N PRO A 85 -11.09 5.92 10.04
CA PRO A 85 -10.28 6.81 9.21
C PRO A 85 -10.06 8.19 9.84
N ARG A 86 -11.00 8.68 10.65
CA ARG A 86 -10.83 9.95 11.37
C ARG A 86 -9.70 9.83 12.39
N GLU A 87 -9.75 8.86 13.29
CA GLU A 87 -8.72 8.72 14.33
C GLU A 87 -7.37 8.32 13.75
N GLU A 88 -7.35 7.31 12.88
CA GLU A 88 -6.11 6.69 12.44
C GLU A 88 -5.34 7.60 11.47
N LEU A 89 -6.02 8.27 10.53
CA LEU A 89 -5.35 9.25 9.65
C LEU A 89 -4.92 10.51 10.40
N SER A 90 -5.65 10.89 11.46
CA SER A 90 -5.22 11.98 12.35
C SER A 90 -3.96 11.60 13.12
N ALA A 91 -3.90 10.37 13.64
CA ALA A 91 -2.71 9.85 14.32
C ALA A 91 -1.50 9.75 13.37
N VAL A 92 -1.71 9.31 12.11
CA VAL A 92 -0.67 9.32 11.07
C VAL A 92 -0.16 10.74 10.84
N TYR A 93 -1.06 11.72 10.71
CA TYR A 93 -0.67 13.10 10.52
C TYR A 93 0.09 13.66 11.73
N GLU A 94 -0.33 13.32 12.96
CA GLU A 94 0.35 13.75 14.19
C GLU A 94 1.76 13.17 14.30
N LEU A 95 1.93 11.88 13.99
CA LEU A 95 3.24 11.23 13.89
C LEU A 95 4.14 11.94 12.87
N TYR A 96 3.58 12.28 11.71
CA TYR A 96 4.29 13.06 10.71
C TYR A 96 4.72 14.43 11.24
N ASP A 97 3.78 15.22 11.71
CA ASP A 97 4.02 16.63 12.06
C ASP A 97 4.95 16.77 13.27
N LYS A 98 4.79 15.91 14.28
CA LYS A 98 5.51 16.01 15.56
C LYS A 98 6.78 15.17 15.65
N ALA A 99 6.89 14.06 14.93
CA ALA A 99 8.05 13.17 15.01
C ALA A 99 8.81 13.06 13.69
N ALA A 100 8.13 12.77 12.59
CA ALA A 100 8.82 12.40 11.35
C ALA A 100 9.40 13.62 10.62
N ARG A 101 8.63 14.71 10.53
CA ARG A 101 8.95 15.90 9.75
C ARG A 101 10.24 16.58 10.20
N GLN A 102 10.45 16.70 11.51
CA GLN A 102 11.65 17.33 12.07
C GLN A 102 12.93 16.52 11.80
N ARG A 103 12.79 15.20 11.69
CA ARG A 103 13.89 14.25 11.56
C ARG A 103 14.10 13.78 10.11
N ASN A 104 13.28 14.26 9.18
CA ASN A 104 13.18 13.76 7.80
C ASN A 104 13.03 12.23 7.74
N MET A 105 12.29 11.67 8.71
CA MET A 105 12.09 10.23 8.86
C MET A 105 11.02 9.75 7.85
N PRO A 106 11.31 8.71 7.05
CA PRO A 106 10.34 8.16 6.10
C PRO A 106 9.14 7.54 6.82
N ILE A 107 7.96 7.69 6.21
CA ILE A 107 6.73 7.02 6.61
C ILE A 107 6.24 6.16 5.45
N ILE A 108 6.05 4.87 5.70
CA ILE A 108 5.43 3.92 4.76
C ILE A 108 4.00 3.67 5.23
N ILE A 109 3.03 3.92 4.36
CA ILE A 109 1.61 3.74 4.64
C ILE A 109 1.06 2.61 3.76
N PHE A 110 0.52 1.56 4.37
CA PHE A 110 -0.20 0.49 3.69
C PHE A 110 -1.71 0.65 3.87
N ASN A 111 -2.45 0.59 2.76
CA ASN A 111 -3.92 0.46 2.76
C ASN A 111 -4.69 1.51 3.60
N GLY A 112 -4.21 2.75 3.68
CA GLY A 112 -4.83 3.81 4.49
C GLY A 112 -6.06 4.50 3.90
N GLU A 113 -6.84 3.81 3.06
CA GLU A 113 -7.98 4.40 2.32
C GLU A 113 -7.68 5.74 1.62
N LEU A 114 -6.42 5.97 1.21
CA LEU A 114 -5.95 7.27 0.72
C LEU A 114 -6.74 7.76 -0.49
N ASP A 115 -7.32 6.86 -1.29
CA ASP A 115 -8.15 7.20 -2.43
C ASP A 115 -9.46 7.88 -2.04
N ARG A 116 -10.05 7.51 -0.89
CA ARG A 116 -11.25 8.21 -0.37
C ARG A 116 -10.90 9.64 0.00
N VAL A 117 -9.73 9.84 0.61
CA VAL A 117 -9.23 11.18 0.93
C VAL A 117 -8.98 11.98 -0.35
N ARG A 118 -8.31 11.40 -1.37
CA ARG A 118 -8.09 12.05 -2.68
C ARG A 118 -9.39 12.38 -3.40
N GLY A 119 -10.36 11.47 -3.34
CA GLY A 119 -11.66 11.61 -3.99
C GLY A 119 -12.63 12.55 -3.29
N GLY A 120 -12.23 13.19 -2.17
CA GLY A 120 -13.10 14.09 -1.43
C GLY A 120 -14.26 13.40 -0.72
N TYR A 121 -14.14 12.09 -0.44
CA TYR A 121 -15.18 11.31 0.23
C TYR A 121 -15.52 11.84 1.63
N TYR A 122 -14.55 12.45 2.32
CA TYR A 122 -14.70 13.05 3.64
C TYR A 122 -14.89 14.57 3.52
N PRO A 123 -16.11 15.12 3.72
CA PRO A 123 -16.31 16.56 3.62
C PRO A 123 -15.53 17.30 4.72
N PRO A 124 -14.76 18.36 4.38
CA PRO A 124 -13.89 19.05 5.34
C PRO A 124 -14.59 19.63 6.57
N ILE A 125 -15.88 19.96 6.45
CA ILE A 125 -16.70 20.51 7.55
C ILE A 125 -16.89 19.46 8.66
N PHE A 126 -17.02 18.18 8.30
CA PHE A 126 -17.24 17.08 9.26
C PHE A 126 -15.94 16.36 9.63
N PHE A 127 -14.91 16.45 8.78
CA PHE A 127 -13.64 15.75 8.94
C PHE A 127 -12.44 16.71 8.76
N PRO A 128 -12.31 17.75 9.61
CA PRO A 128 -11.26 18.76 9.46
C PRO A 128 -9.84 18.16 9.60
N GLU A 129 -9.67 17.12 10.41
CA GLU A 129 -8.39 16.46 10.63
C GLU A 129 -7.94 15.65 9.40
N ILE A 130 -8.86 14.90 8.80
CA ILE A 130 -8.61 14.20 7.51
C ILE A 130 -8.32 15.20 6.40
N ALA A 131 -9.05 16.32 6.39
CA ALA A 131 -8.79 17.38 5.41
C ALA A 131 -7.41 18.01 5.58
N LYS A 132 -6.89 18.13 6.82
CA LYS A 132 -5.52 18.58 7.10
C LYS A 132 -4.49 17.57 6.57
N PHE A 133 -4.66 16.28 6.90
CA PHE A 133 -3.85 15.19 6.33
C PHE A 133 -3.81 15.25 4.80
N GLY A 134 -4.97 15.39 4.16
CA GLY A 134 -5.11 15.44 2.71
C GLY A 134 -4.44 16.65 2.04
N ARG A 135 -4.37 17.80 2.72
CA ARG A 135 -3.70 19.01 2.20
C ARG A 135 -2.21 19.05 2.43
N GLU A 136 -1.75 18.49 3.55
CA GLU A 136 -0.37 18.73 4.02
C GLU A 136 0.55 17.51 3.88
N LEU A 137 0.05 16.31 4.17
CA LEU A 137 0.87 15.09 4.13
C LEU A 137 0.68 14.33 2.82
N LEU A 138 -0.57 14.15 2.39
CA LEU A 138 -0.89 13.35 1.21
C LEU A 138 -0.17 13.81 -0.08
N PRO A 139 0.00 15.12 -0.38
CA PRO A 139 0.73 15.57 -1.56
C PRO A 139 2.23 15.26 -1.53
N LEU A 140 2.79 14.99 -0.34
CA LEU A 140 4.20 14.62 -0.17
C LEU A 140 4.42 13.12 -0.35
N THR A 141 3.35 12.33 -0.43
CA THR A 141 3.45 10.87 -0.57
C THR A 141 3.73 10.46 -2.01
N THR A 142 4.60 9.47 -2.18
CA THR A 142 4.79 8.78 -3.46
C THR A 142 4.05 7.45 -3.43
N THR A 143 3.12 7.26 -4.37
CA THR A 143 2.42 5.98 -4.54
C THR A 143 3.40 4.90 -5.04
N ALA A 144 3.90 4.06 -4.12
CA ALA A 144 4.86 3.00 -4.41
C ALA A 144 4.21 1.75 -5.03
N TYR A 145 3.09 1.30 -4.47
CA TYR A 145 2.34 0.17 -5.00
C TYR A 145 0.85 0.50 -4.98
N TYR A 146 0.17 0.25 -6.09
CA TYR A 146 -1.25 0.57 -6.23
C TYR A 146 -1.94 -0.44 -7.12
N ILE A 147 -3.16 -0.84 -6.73
CA ILE A 147 -4.06 -1.65 -7.54
C ILE A 147 -5.47 -1.12 -7.33
N HIS A 148 -6.16 -0.82 -8.42
CA HIS A 148 -7.57 -0.46 -8.44
C HIS A 148 -8.29 -1.19 -9.58
N ASN A 149 -9.33 -1.92 -9.23
CA ASN A 149 -10.13 -2.67 -10.19
C ASN A 149 -11.37 -1.87 -10.58
N PHE A 150 -11.44 -1.42 -11.83
CA PHE A 150 -12.66 -0.91 -12.44
C PHE A 150 -13.61 -2.06 -12.73
N LYS A 151 -14.84 -1.95 -12.22
CA LYS A 151 -15.94 -2.88 -12.46
C LYS A 151 -16.86 -2.34 -13.56
N GLY A 152 -17.72 -3.19 -14.11
CA GLY A 152 -18.74 -2.79 -15.10
C GLY A 152 -18.56 -3.48 -16.45
N SER A 153 -19.13 -2.90 -17.51
CA SER A 153 -19.12 -3.45 -18.86
C SER A 153 -17.74 -3.47 -19.53
N ARG A 154 -16.78 -2.72 -18.99
CA ARG A 154 -15.38 -2.68 -19.45
C ARG A 154 -14.45 -2.83 -18.25
N PRO A 155 -14.27 -4.05 -17.71
CA PRO A 155 -13.42 -4.27 -16.56
C PRO A 155 -11.97 -3.96 -16.91
N ALA A 156 -11.29 -3.25 -16.01
CA ALA A 156 -9.88 -2.94 -16.15
C ALA A 156 -9.22 -2.83 -14.77
N THR A 157 -7.91 -2.97 -14.71
CA THR A 157 -7.12 -2.79 -13.49
C THR A 157 -6.12 -1.67 -13.72
N LEU A 158 -6.25 -0.56 -12.99
CA LEU A 158 -5.20 0.45 -12.87
C LEU A 158 -4.22 -0.03 -11.81
N PHE A 159 -2.94 -0.13 -12.17
CA PHE A 159 -1.91 -0.49 -11.21
C PHE A 159 -0.62 0.28 -11.40
N ARG A 160 0.20 0.30 -10.35
CA ARG A 160 1.54 0.87 -10.36
C ARG A 160 2.43 0.09 -9.41
N CYS A 161 3.65 -0.18 -9.84
CA CYS A 161 4.76 -0.64 -9.01
C CYS A 161 5.94 0.30 -9.28
N TYR A 162 6.25 1.18 -8.32
CA TYR A 162 7.33 2.16 -8.41
C TYR A 162 8.70 1.44 -8.53
N PRO A 163 9.65 1.98 -9.31
CA PRO A 163 9.61 3.24 -10.05
C PRO A 163 8.88 3.17 -11.41
N GLY A 164 8.26 2.04 -11.73
CA GLY A 164 7.52 1.85 -12.97
C GLY A 164 6.36 2.84 -13.17
N PRO A 165 5.96 3.06 -14.44
CA PRO A 165 4.86 3.94 -14.77
C PRO A 165 3.50 3.37 -14.31
N TRP A 166 2.48 4.22 -14.36
CA TRP A 166 1.10 3.77 -14.26
C TRP A 166 0.74 2.87 -15.45
N GLN A 167 0.03 1.78 -15.17
CA GLN A 167 -0.36 0.80 -16.18
C GLN A 167 -1.85 0.50 -16.03
N LEU A 168 -2.54 0.33 -17.17
CA LEU A 168 -3.94 -0.05 -17.24
C LEU A 168 -4.04 -1.41 -17.94
N LEU A 169 -4.46 -2.44 -17.21
CA LEU A 169 -4.79 -3.74 -17.79
C LEU A 169 -6.28 -3.77 -18.09
N ALA A 170 -6.65 -3.55 -19.34
CA ALA A 170 -8.02 -3.78 -19.81
C ALA A 170 -8.15 -5.23 -20.28
N ARG A 171 -9.28 -5.89 -19.99
CA ARG A 171 -9.60 -7.16 -20.65
C ARG A 171 -10.04 -6.90 -22.09
N SER A 172 -9.40 -7.56 -23.04
CA SER A 172 -9.82 -7.56 -24.43
C SER A 172 -11.01 -8.50 -24.59
N PRO A 173 -12.16 -8.09 -25.17
CA PRO A 173 -13.28 -9.00 -25.42
C PRO A 173 -12.93 -10.22 -26.30
N GLN A 174 -11.80 -10.16 -27.01
CA GLN A 174 -11.33 -11.15 -27.97
C GLN A 174 -10.51 -12.30 -27.34
N GLU A 175 -10.17 -12.22 -26.05
CA GLU A 175 -9.39 -13.26 -25.35
C GLU A 175 -10.27 -14.32 -24.65
N GLU A 176 -11.60 -14.17 -24.70
CA GLU A 176 -12.57 -15.12 -24.13
C GLU A 176 -13.26 -16.00 -25.21
N GLN A 177 -12.73 -16.07 -26.43
CA GLN A 177 -13.19 -16.98 -27.50
C GLN A 177 -12.26 -18.18 -27.69
#